data_AF-X1MD25-F1
#
_entry.id   AF-X1MD25-F1
#
_cell.length_a   1.000
_cell.length_b   1.000
_cell.length_c   1.000
_cell.angle_alpha   90.00
_cell.angle_beta   90.00
_cell.angle_gamma   90.00
#
_symmetry.space_group_name_H-M   'P 1'
#
loop_
_entity.id
_entity.type
_entity.pdbx_description
1 polymer ?
#
loop_
_entity_poly.entity_id
_entity_poly.type
_entity_poly.pdbx_seq_one_letter_code
_entity_poly.pdbx_strand_id
1 'polypeptide(L)'
;MVKKRKLKIAQLSTPFVNVPPKTYGGTELVVYNLTEELVKRGHKVTLFATKNSKTSAKLKYAFKKALGLGMTEGLLSELAKKLSWAHALPSFYHAILPFEKASDFDIIHNHFHYYGLFFSSLIKTPTLTTYHGDLSTAEKSPIEKLILEKYKKNLWTAVSKSQKKHTKTKLNFLKVIHHGIPIEKFPFSRKHQNYLAWLGRITEKKGIVEAIKVVKI
;
A
#
# COMPACT_ATOMS: atom_id res chain seq x y z
N MET A 1 30.27 13.00 -7.55
CA MET A 1 28.92 12.59 -7.06
C MET A 1 27.87 13.05 -8.07
N VAL A 2 27.15 12.13 -8.72
CA VAL A 2 26.03 12.52 -9.61
C VAL A 2 24.93 13.15 -8.75
N LYS A 3 24.66 14.44 -8.97
CA LYS A 3 23.56 15.15 -8.29
C LYS A 3 22.25 14.48 -8.73
N LYS A 4 21.65 13.67 -7.86
CA LYS A 4 20.42 12.94 -8.18
C LYS A 4 19.33 13.96 -8.55
N ARG A 5 18.78 13.82 -9.77
CA ARG A 5 17.69 14.65 -10.29
C ARG A 5 16.53 14.69 -9.29
N LYS A 6 16.04 15.90 -8.97
CA LYS A 6 14.79 16.05 -8.20
C LYS A 6 13.62 15.67 -9.12
N LEU A 7 12.73 14.82 -8.62
CA LEU A 7 11.62 14.24 -9.39
C LEU A 7 10.28 14.77 -8.88
N LYS A 8 9.29 14.84 -9.77
CA LYS A 8 7.87 14.98 -9.46
C LYS A 8 7.26 13.59 -9.32
N ILE A 9 6.87 13.21 -8.10
CA ILE A 9 6.45 11.85 -7.77
C ILE A 9 5.00 11.88 -7.31
N ALA A 10 4.13 11.08 -7.94
CA ALA A 10 2.81 10.79 -7.41
C ALA A 10 2.87 9.53 -6.52
N GLN A 11 2.48 9.66 -5.26
CA GLN A 11 2.30 8.54 -4.33
C GLN A 11 0.81 8.20 -4.24
N LEU A 12 0.40 7.05 -4.77
CA LEU A 12 -0.99 6.60 -4.69
C LEU A 12 -1.17 5.64 -3.52
N SER A 13 -1.75 6.13 -2.42
CA SER A 13 -2.16 5.32 -1.27
C SER A 13 -3.57 4.75 -1.45
N THR A 14 -4.01 3.88 -0.53
CA THR A 14 -5.40 3.44 -0.46
C THR A 14 -6.31 4.54 0.17
N PRO A 15 -7.62 4.57 -0.14
CA PRO A 15 -8.58 5.48 0.49
C PRO A 15 -9.21 4.92 1.77
N PHE A 16 -8.81 3.72 2.23
CA PHE A 16 -9.49 3.01 3.32
C PHE A 16 -9.00 3.40 4.70
N VAL A 17 -7.75 3.84 4.79
CA VAL A 17 -7.10 4.29 6.03
C VAL A 17 -6.37 5.59 5.73
N ASN A 18 -6.37 6.54 6.67
CA ASN A 18 -5.64 7.79 6.51
C ASN A 18 -4.11 7.56 6.55
N VAL A 19 -3.35 8.48 5.95
CA VAL A 19 -1.88 8.43 5.89
C VAL A 19 -1.30 9.58 6.74
N PRO A 20 -0.47 9.34 7.76
CA PRO A 20 -0.18 8.04 8.39
C PRO A 20 -1.44 7.48 9.06
N PRO A 21 -1.51 6.17 9.30
CA PRO A 21 -2.63 5.56 10.02
C PRO A 21 -2.65 6.02 11.49
N LYS A 22 -3.85 6.10 12.08
CA LYS A 22 -4.00 6.38 13.52
C LYS A 22 -3.80 5.12 14.39
N THR A 23 -4.29 3.99 13.90
CA THR A 23 -4.26 2.71 14.61
C THR A 23 -3.64 1.65 13.72
N TYR A 24 -4.46 0.92 12.97
CA TYR A 24 -4.01 -0.09 12.02
C TYR A 24 -3.84 0.50 10.61
N GLY A 25 -2.76 0.10 9.93
CA GLY A 25 -2.52 0.43 8.52
C GLY A 25 -1.08 0.16 8.09
N GLY A 26 -0.78 -1.07 7.67
CA GLY A 26 0.59 -1.43 7.26
C GLY A 26 1.03 -0.71 5.98
N THR A 27 0.17 -0.75 4.96
CA THR A 27 0.41 -0.08 3.67
C THR A 27 0.57 1.43 3.86
N GLU A 28 -0.37 2.05 4.56
CA GLU A 28 -0.41 3.51 4.73
C GLU A 28 0.77 4.01 5.56
N LEU A 29 1.26 3.23 6.53
CA LEU A 29 2.47 3.56 7.27
C LEU A 29 3.72 3.53 6.38
N VAL A 30 3.84 2.53 5.51
CA VAL A 30 4.94 2.46 4.53
C VAL A 30 4.87 3.63 3.56
N VAL A 31 3.68 3.93 3.01
CA VAL A 31 3.49 5.06 2.09
C VAL A 31 3.83 6.37 2.77
N TYR A 32 3.43 6.58 4.02
CA TYR A 32 3.80 7.75 4.81
C TYR A 32 5.31 7.89 4.93
N ASN A 33 5.99 6.88 5.48
CA ASN A 33 7.44 6.93 5.71
C ASN A 33 8.22 7.18 4.40
N LEU A 34 7.81 6.53 3.31
CA LEU A 34 8.42 6.72 2.00
C LEU A 34 8.17 8.14 1.45
N THR A 35 6.95 8.64 1.59
CA THR A 35 6.56 9.99 1.15
C THR A 35 7.39 11.05 1.85
N GLU A 36 7.47 10.99 3.18
CA GLU A 36 8.21 11.98 3.97
C GLU A 36 9.71 11.96 3.63
N GLU A 37 10.32 10.78 3.47
CA GLU A 37 11.74 10.72 3.10
C GLU A 37 12.03 11.13 1.66
N LEU A 38 11.08 10.96 0.73
CA LEU A 38 11.21 11.53 -0.61
C LEU A 38 11.12 13.06 -0.57
N VAL A 39 10.22 13.62 0.23
CA VAL A 39 10.11 15.08 0.43
C VAL A 39 11.39 15.64 1.07
N LYS A 40 11.90 15.01 2.14
CA LYS A 40 13.14 15.40 2.82
C LYS A 40 14.36 15.34 1.89
N ARG A 41 14.38 14.39 0.96
CA ARG A 41 15.40 14.31 -0.10
C ARG A 41 15.21 15.34 -1.20
N GLY A 42 14.20 16.21 -1.13
CA GLY A 42 13.95 17.35 -2.03
C GLY A 42 13.17 17.00 -3.30
N HIS A 43 12.49 15.86 -3.34
CA HIS A 43 11.58 15.54 -4.45
C HIS A 43 10.26 16.32 -4.29
N LYS A 44 9.61 16.65 -5.42
CA LYS A 44 8.27 17.24 -5.42
C LYS A 44 7.25 16.12 -5.36
N VAL A 45 6.76 15.80 -4.17
CA VAL A 45 5.84 14.68 -3.96
C VAL A 45 4.39 15.16 -3.87
N THR A 46 3.48 14.49 -4.59
CA THR A 46 2.04 14.60 -4.38
C THR A 46 1.53 13.28 -3.84
N LEU A 47 0.93 13.30 -2.66
CA LEU A 47 0.27 12.15 -2.05
C LEU A 47 -1.23 12.16 -2.40
N PHE A 48 -1.70 11.06 -2.97
CA PHE A 48 -3.11 10.78 -3.20
C PHE A 48 -3.63 9.87 -2.09
N ALA A 49 -4.34 10.47 -1.14
CA ALA A 49 -4.89 9.81 0.06
C ALA A 49 -6.21 10.51 0.47
N THR A 50 -6.73 10.24 1.67
CA THR A 50 -7.92 10.95 2.18
C THR A 50 -7.57 12.32 2.76
N LYS A 51 -8.50 13.28 2.76
CA LYS A 51 -8.25 14.66 3.22
C LYS A 51 -7.70 14.76 4.66
N ASN A 52 -8.11 13.85 5.54
CA ASN A 52 -7.66 13.81 6.93
C ASN A 52 -6.26 13.17 7.12
N SER A 53 -5.56 12.86 6.03
CA SER A 53 -4.15 12.46 6.03
C SER A 53 -3.25 13.65 6.38
N LYS A 54 -2.11 13.38 7.01
CA LYS A 54 -1.08 14.36 7.38
C LYS A 54 0.22 14.01 6.68
N THR A 55 0.80 14.95 5.94
CA THR A 55 2.04 14.75 5.19
C THR A 55 2.69 16.10 4.90
N SER A 56 4.01 16.12 4.72
CA SER A 56 4.75 17.28 4.20
C SER A 56 4.64 17.42 2.67
N ALA A 57 4.13 16.39 1.98
CA ALA A 57 3.86 16.40 0.54
C ALA A 57 2.61 17.21 0.18
N LYS A 58 2.43 17.51 -1.11
CA LYS A 58 1.16 18.05 -1.60
C LYS A 58 0.08 16.98 -1.49
N LEU A 59 -0.99 17.23 -0.74
CA LEU A 59 -2.10 16.28 -0.60
C LEU A 59 -3.18 16.52 -1.67
N LYS A 60 -3.61 15.44 -2.32
CA LYS A 60 -4.80 15.37 -3.20
C LYS A 60 -5.70 14.24 -2.71
N TYR A 61 -7.02 14.43 -2.81
CA TYR A 61 -7.99 13.51 -2.24
C TYR A 61 -9.28 13.44 -3.06
N ALA A 62 -9.85 12.24 -3.17
CA ALA A 62 -11.26 12.03 -3.57
C ALA A 62 -12.20 12.16 -2.37
N PHE A 63 -11.77 11.64 -1.21
CA PHE A 63 -12.62 11.48 -0.03
C PHE A 63 -12.15 12.32 1.16
N LYS A 64 -13.10 12.95 1.86
CA LYS A 64 -12.82 13.77 3.05
C LYS A 64 -12.35 12.93 4.25
N LYS A 65 -12.85 11.70 4.37
CA LYS A 65 -12.52 10.75 5.45
C LYS A 65 -12.16 9.40 4.84
N ALA A 66 -11.39 8.62 5.59
CA ALA A 66 -11.08 7.24 5.26
C ALA A 66 -12.38 6.42 5.11
N LEU A 67 -12.46 5.58 4.08
CA LEU A 67 -13.65 4.77 3.81
C LEU A 67 -13.82 3.61 4.81
N GLY A 68 -12.80 3.31 5.59
CA GLY A 68 -12.77 2.19 6.52
C GLY A 68 -12.48 0.86 5.80
N LEU A 69 -12.13 -0.15 6.59
CA LEU A 69 -11.82 -1.50 6.12
C LEU A 69 -13.07 -2.40 6.05
N GLY A 70 -14.26 -1.83 5.82
CA GLY A 70 -15.54 -2.56 5.88
C GLY A 70 -16.10 -2.77 7.29
N MET A 71 -15.61 -2.01 8.28
CA MET A 71 -16.08 -2.02 9.68
C MET A 71 -17.07 -0.90 10.02
N THR A 72 -17.64 -0.21 9.03
CA THR A 72 -18.68 0.78 9.29
C THR A 72 -20.02 0.06 9.52
N GLU A 73 -20.68 0.35 10.63
CA GLU A 73 -22.08 -0.01 10.85
C GLU A 73 -23.00 0.95 10.08
N GLY A 74 -24.09 0.43 9.52
CA GLY A 74 -25.10 1.22 8.79
C GLY A 74 -25.68 0.49 7.58
N LEU A 75 -26.90 0.85 7.18
CA LEU A 75 -27.66 0.21 6.09
C LEU A 75 -26.89 0.17 4.75
N LEU A 76 -26.11 1.22 4.46
CA LEU A 76 -25.24 1.30 3.29
C LEU A 76 -24.04 0.34 3.34
N SER A 77 -23.55 -0.02 4.53
CA SER A 77 -22.47 -0.99 4.73
C SER A 77 -22.94 -2.42 4.47
N GLU A 78 -24.16 -2.77 4.88
CA GLU A 78 -24.73 -4.09 4.57
C GLU A 78 -25.05 -4.27 3.09
N LEU A 79 -25.61 -3.24 2.45
CA LEU A 79 -25.84 -3.24 1.00
C LEU A 79 -24.53 -3.29 0.21
N ALA A 80 -23.49 -2.55 0.64
CA ALA A 80 -22.17 -2.62 0.03
C ALA A 80 -21.49 -3.99 0.22
N LYS A 81 -21.67 -4.65 1.37
CA LYS A 81 -21.20 -6.03 1.60
C LYS A 81 -21.85 -7.02 0.65
N LYS A 82 -23.13 -6.81 0.29
CA LYS A 82 -23.89 -7.65 -0.66
C LYS A 82 -23.59 -7.33 -2.13
N LEU A 83 -23.17 -6.09 -2.43
CA LEU A 83 -22.90 -5.62 -3.80
C LEU A 83 -21.41 -5.30 -3.97
N SER A 84 -20.66 -6.25 -4.54
CA SER A 84 -19.21 -6.13 -4.81
C SER A 84 -18.82 -4.82 -5.53
N TRP A 85 -19.68 -4.31 -6.41
CA TRP A 85 -19.47 -3.06 -7.16
C TRP A 85 -19.45 -1.80 -6.30
N ALA A 86 -20.20 -1.77 -5.19
CA ALA A 86 -20.28 -0.61 -4.31
C ALA A 86 -18.94 -0.33 -3.60
N HIS A 87 -18.12 -1.37 -3.39
CA HIS A 87 -16.74 -1.22 -2.90
C HIS A 87 -15.73 -0.90 -4.02
N ALA A 88 -16.02 -1.33 -5.24
CA ALA A 88 -15.13 -1.13 -6.38
C ALA A 88 -15.17 0.32 -6.89
N LEU A 89 -16.36 0.93 -7.02
CA LEU A 89 -16.51 2.28 -7.58
C LEU A 89 -15.71 3.35 -6.82
N PRO A 90 -15.78 3.45 -5.47
CA PRO A 90 -14.97 4.40 -4.72
C PRO A 90 -13.47 4.16 -4.91
N SER A 91 -13.07 2.89 -5.04
CA SER A 91 -11.67 2.52 -5.26
C SER A 91 -11.18 2.98 -6.63
N PHE A 92 -11.96 2.79 -7.69
CA PHE A 92 -11.63 3.29 -9.02
C PHE A 92 -11.60 4.82 -9.08
N TYR A 93 -12.59 5.49 -8.48
CA TYR A 93 -12.65 6.95 -8.43
C TYR A 93 -11.44 7.57 -7.71
N HIS A 94 -10.95 6.95 -6.64
CA HIS A 94 -9.70 7.38 -6.00
C HIS A 94 -8.46 7.03 -6.81
N ALA A 95 -8.41 5.82 -7.37
CA ALA A 95 -7.23 5.32 -8.07
C ALA A 95 -6.93 6.09 -9.36
N ILE A 96 -7.93 6.63 -10.06
CA ILE A 96 -7.74 7.33 -11.33
C ILE A 96 -7.05 8.70 -11.17
N LEU A 97 -7.17 9.35 -10.00
CA LEU A 97 -6.73 10.73 -9.77
C LEU A 97 -5.28 11.05 -10.22
N PRO A 98 -4.24 10.27 -9.87
CA PRO A 98 -2.89 10.55 -10.36
C PRO A 98 -2.74 10.34 -11.88
N PHE A 99 -3.57 9.49 -12.49
CA PHE A 99 -3.49 9.15 -13.91
C PHE A 99 -4.13 10.22 -14.81
N GLU A 100 -5.20 10.89 -14.35
CA GLU A 100 -5.80 12.04 -15.08
C GLU A 100 -4.83 13.21 -15.27
N LYS A 101 -3.81 13.29 -14.41
CA LYS A 101 -2.74 14.30 -14.44
C LYS A 101 -1.37 13.65 -14.59
N ALA A 102 -1.29 12.49 -15.23
CA ALA A 102 -0.06 11.70 -15.31
C ALA A 102 1.14 12.48 -15.87
N SER A 103 0.92 13.36 -16.85
CA SER A 103 1.96 14.21 -17.46
C SER A 103 2.60 15.21 -16.49
N ASP A 104 1.97 15.48 -15.35
CA ASP A 104 2.53 16.36 -14.31
C ASP A 104 3.63 15.68 -13.50
N PHE A 105 3.77 14.36 -13.62
CA PHE A 105 4.65 13.52 -12.82
C PHE A 105 5.74 12.87 -13.68
N ASP A 106 6.94 12.73 -13.10
CA ASP A 106 8.01 11.90 -13.68
C ASP A 106 7.72 10.40 -13.48
N ILE A 107 7.04 10.06 -12.38
CA ILE A 107 6.70 8.69 -12.01
C ILE A 107 5.47 8.66 -11.09
N ILE A 108 4.62 7.65 -11.29
CA ILE A 108 3.52 7.31 -10.39
C ILE A 108 3.92 6.05 -9.62
N HIS A 109 3.89 6.10 -8.29
CA HIS A 109 4.10 4.95 -7.43
C HIS A 109 2.76 4.48 -6.87
N ASN A 110 2.28 3.37 -7.43
CA ASN A 110 1.04 2.71 -7.04
C ASN A 110 1.26 1.76 -5.85
N HIS A 111 0.60 2.07 -4.73
CA HIS A 111 0.48 1.19 -3.57
C HIS A 111 -0.94 0.64 -3.38
N PHE A 112 -1.86 0.96 -4.30
CA PHE A 112 -3.28 0.65 -4.19
C PHE A 112 -3.65 -0.60 -5.01
N HIS A 113 -2.89 -1.67 -4.81
CA HIS A 113 -3.10 -2.98 -5.45
C HIS A 113 -3.34 -2.86 -6.98
N TYR A 114 -4.36 -3.54 -7.50
CA TYR A 114 -4.67 -3.59 -8.92
C TYR A 114 -5.38 -2.33 -9.44
N TYR A 115 -6.00 -1.53 -8.57
CA TYR A 115 -6.81 -0.40 -8.99
C TYR A 115 -5.99 0.64 -9.78
N GLY A 116 -4.76 0.93 -9.34
CA GLY A 116 -3.85 1.80 -10.10
C GLY A 116 -3.32 1.16 -11.39
N LEU A 117 -3.20 -0.16 -11.46
CA LEU A 117 -2.69 -0.84 -12.67
C LEU A 117 -3.62 -0.67 -13.86
N PHE A 118 -4.93 -0.66 -13.62
CA PHE A 118 -5.92 -0.56 -14.69
C PHE A 118 -5.82 0.74 -15.51
N PHE A 119 -5.28 1.79 -14.92
CA PHE A 119 -5.08 3.08 -15.60
C PHE A 119 -3.67 3.24 -16.16
N SER A 120 -2.72 2.40 -15.75
CA SER A 120 -1.32 2.52 -16.15
C SER A 120 -1.08 2.35 -17.65
N SER A 121 -1.92 1.58 -18.35
CA SER A 121 -1.82 1.40 -19.81
C SER A 121 -2.40 2.57 -20.61
N LEU A 122 -3.07 3.53 -19.97
CA LEU A 122 -3.71 4.68 -20.63
C LEU A 122 -2.80 5.91 -20.66
N ILE A 123 -1.60 5.82 -20.07
CA ILE A 123 -0.69 6.94 -19.87
C ILE A 123 0.72 6.59 -20.32
N LYS A 124 1.54 7.60 -20.62
CA LYS A 124 2.96 7.44 -20.93
C LYS A 124 3.85 7.49 -19.69
N THR A 125 3.38 8.09 -18.60
CA THR A 125 4.18 8.25 -17.38
C THR A 125 4.48 6.89 -16.73
N PRO A 126 5.75 6.58 -16.41
CA PRO A 126 6.11 5.32 -15.78
C PRO A 126 5.34 5.09 -14.48
N THR A 127 4.77 3.89 -14.33
CA THR A 127 4.04 3.49 -13.11
C THR A 127 4.76 2.34 -12.43
N LEU A 128 5.33 2.60 -11.24
CA LEU A 128 5.89 1.59 -10.35
C LEU A 128 4.81 1.06 -9.42
N THR A 129 4.68 -0.26 -9.31
CA THR A 129 3.74 -0.88 -8.39
C THR A 129 4.45 -1.64 -7.27
N THR A 130 4.05 -1.37 -6.03
CA THR A 130 4.36 -2.18 -4.86
C THR A 130 3.10 -2.88 -4.40
N TYR A 131 3.06 -4.21 -4.52
CA TYR A 131 1.98 -5.00 -3.97
C TYR A 131 2.31 -5.41 -2.53
N HIS A 132 1.58 -4.87 -1.57
CA HIS A 132 1.83 -5.07 -0.13
C HIS A 132 1.27 -6.39 0.41
N GLY A 133 0.41 -7.07 -0.36
CA GLY A 133 -0.15 -8.37 0.00
C GLY A 133 0.74 -9.55 -0.41
N ASP A 134 0.19 -10.75 -0.23
CA ASP A 134 0.82 -11.99 -0.67
C ASP A 134 0.45 -12.30 -2.13
N LEU A 135 1.40 -12.07 -3.05
CA LEU A 135 1.23 -12.36 -4.47
C LEU A 135 1.02 -13.86 -4.74
N SER A 136 1.59 -14.75 -3.93
CA SER A 136 1.42 -16.20 -4.13
C SER A 136 0.00 -16.67 -3.80
N THR A 137 -0.67 -15.98 -2.88
CA THR A 137 -2.10 -16.19 -2.61
C THR A 137 -2.95 -15.51 -3.67
N ALA A 138 -2.59 -14.29 -4.10
CA ALA A 138 -3.28 -13.57 -5.16
C ALA A 138 -3.40 -14.40 -6.44
N GLU A 139 -2.30 -15.02 -6.89
CA GLU A 139 -2.26 -15.83 -8.12
C GLU A 139 -3.15 -17.09 -8.09
N LYS A 140 -3.70 -17.46 -6.93
CA LYS A 140 -4.68 -18.55 -6.82
C LYS A 140 -6.08 -18.09 -7.25
N SER A 141 -6.38 -16.80 -7.17
CA SER A 141 -7.62 -16.22 -7.68
C SER A 141 -7.54 -16.12 -9.21
N PRO A 142 -8.48 -16.74 -9.97
CA PRO A 142 -8.44 -16.72 -11.43
C PRO A 142 -8.37 -15.30 -12.02
N ILE A 143 -9.14 -14.36 -11.45
CA ILE A 143 -9.17 -12.97 -11.94
C ILE A 143 -7.87 -12.23 -11.61
N GLU A 144 -7.31 -12.40 -10.41
CA GLU A 144 -6.05 -11.74 -10.03
C GLU A 144 -4.88 -12.27 -10.86
N LYS A 145 -4.85 -13.59 -11.15
CA LYS A 145 -3.87 -14.18 -12.05
C LYS A 145 -3.94 -13.56 -13.46
N LEU A 146 -5.13 -13.38 -14.02
CA LEU A 146 -5.29 -12.71 -15.32
C LEU A 146 -4.78 -11.27 -15.30
N ILE A 147 -5.04 -10.53 -14.22
CA ILE A 147 -4.54 -9.16 -14.04
C ILE A 147 -3.01 -9.14 -13.98
N LEU A 148 -2.40 -10.02 -13.17
CA LEU A 148 -0.95 -10.12 -13.04
C LEU A 148 -0.30 -10.47 -14.38
N GLU A 149 -0.87 -11.42 -15.15
CA GLU A 149 -0.37 -11.77 -16.48
C GLU A 149 -0.49 -10.61 -17.48
N LYS A 150 -1.61 -9.87 -17.46
CA LYS A 150 -1.82 -8.70 -18.33
C LYS A 150 -0.79 -7.61 -18.06
N TYR A 151 -0.49 -7.32 -16.79
CA TYR A 151 0.40 -6.23 -16.38
C TYR A 151 1.82 -6.69 -15.99
N LYS A 152 2.23 -7.91 -16.37
CA LYS A 152 3.54 -8.45 -15.96
C LYS A 152 4.75 -7.65 -16.46
N LYS A 153 4.59 -6.90 -17.56
CA LYS A 153 5.65 -6.04 -18.13
C LYS A 153 5.77 -4.67 -17.44
N ASN A 154 4.79 -4.26 -16.64
CA ASN A 154 4.85 -3.00 -15.89
C ASN A 154 6.02 -2.99 -14.90
N LEU A 155 6.34 -1.84 -14.31
CA LEU A 155 7.40 -1.75 -13.32
C LEU A 155 6.90 -2.27 -11.97
N TRP A 156 7.54 -3.31 -11.45
CA TRP A 156 7.21 -3.88 -10.14
C TRP A 156 8.39 -3.78 -9.17
N THR A 157 8.08 -3.69 -7.88
CA THR A 157 9.04 -3.97 -6.81
C THR A 157 8.49 -5.05 -5.90
N ALA A 158 9.37 -5.94 -5.44
CA ALA A 158 9.03 -6.95 -4.44
C ALA A 158 9.37 -6.43 -3.05
N VAL A 159 8.49 -6.63 -2.07
CA VAL A 159 8.71 -6.19 -0.69
C VAL A 159 9.63 -7.14 0.10
N SER A 160 9.92 -8.32 -0.47
CA SER A 160 10.87 -9.28 0.11
C SER A 160 11.42 -10.24 -0.94
N LYS A 161 12.56 -10.87 -0.62
CA LYS A 161 13.09 -11.99 -1.42
C LYS A 161 12.10 -13.16 -1.50
N SER A 162 11.36 -13.40 -0.40
CA SER A 162 10.33 -14.43 -0.35
C SER A 162 9.18 -14.14 -1.30
N GLN A 163 8.64 -12.91 -1.31
CA GLN A 163 7.58 -12.53 -2.24
C GLN A 163 8.05 -12.70 -3.70
N LYS A 164 9.26 -12.25 -4.04
CA LYS A 164 9.84 -12.45 -5.38
C LYS A 164 9.98 -13.93 -5.74
N LYS A 165 10.46 -14.77 -4.81
CA LYS A 165 10.68 -16.21 -5.02
C LYS A 165 9.37 -16.98 -5.24
N HIS A 166 8.32 -16.65 -4.50
CA HIS A 166 7.07 -17.42 -4.49
C HIS A 166 5.99 -16.90 -5.46
N THR A 167 6.23 -15.76 -6.12
CA THR A 167 5.37 -15.27 -7.21
C THR A 167 5.64 -16.11 -8.46
N LYS A 168 4.61 -16.77 -9.00
CA LYS A 168 4.73 -17.69 -10.15
C LYS A 168 4.67 -16.94 -11.49
N THR A 169 3.86 -15.89 -11.59
CA THR A 169 3.82 -15.00 -12.74
C THR A 169 5.14 -14.24 -12.83
N LYS A 170 5.72 -14.22 -14.03
CA LYS A 170 7.01 -13.56 -14.32
C LYS A 170 6.84 -12.04 -14.37
N LEU A 171 6.54 -11.42 -13.23
CA LEU A 171 6.47 -9.96 -13.09
C LEU A 171 7.87 -9.35 -13.29
N ASN A 172 7.91 -8.20 -13.95
CA ASN A 172 9.11 -7.40 -14.13
C ASN A 172 9.52 -6.68 -12.82
N PHE A 173 10.01 -7.46 -11.86
CA PHE A 173 10.56 -6.99 -10.60
C PHE A 173 11.90 -6.29 -10.81
N LEU A 174 11.91 -4.96 -10.80
CA LEU A 174 13.12 -4.14 -10.90
C LEU A 174 14.07 -4.40 -9.73
N LYS A 175 13.53 -4.50 -8.51
CA LYS A 175 14.31 -4.72 -7.30
C LYS A 175 13.48 -5.34 -6.18
N VAL A 176 14.18 -5.98 -5.24
CA VAL A 176 13.63 -6.29 -3.92
C VAL A 176 13.92 -5.09 -3.00
N ILE A 177 12.88 -4.42 -2.54
CA ILE A 177 12.98 -3.29 -1.62
C ILE A 177 12.17 -3.63 -0.37
N HIS A 178 12.87 -3.94 0.72
CA HIS A 178 12.25 -4.21 2.01
C HIS A 178 11.60 -2.94 2.56
N HIS A 179 10.48 -3.11 3.27
CA HIS A 179 9.90 -2.02 4.03
C HIS A 179 10.86 -1.56 5.14
N GLY A 180 10.88 -0.25 5.39
CA GLY A 180 11.67 0.37 6.44
C GLY A 180 10.78 1.08 7.45
N ILE A 181 11.34 1.29 8.64
CA ILE A 181 10.73 2.05 9.73
C ILE A 181 11.70 3.15 10.20
N PRO A 182 11.19 4.27 10.75
CA PRO A 182 12.01 5.26 11.44
C PRO A 182 12.53 4.65 12.75
N ILE A 183 13.79 4.17 12.74
CA ILE A 183 14.41 3.45 13.86
C ILE A 183 14.48 4.30 15.14
N GLU A 184 14.54 5.62 15.00
CA GLU A 184 14.52 6.58 16.10
C GLU A 184 13.22 6.53 16.93
N LYS A 185 12.13 5.99 16.37
CA LYS A 185 10.86 5.77 17.09
C LYS A 185 10.82 4.44 17.85
N PHE A 186 11.80 3.58 17.65
CA PHE A 186 11.87 2.24 18.25
C PHE A 186 13.21 2.10 18.99
N PRO A 187 13.39 2.84 20.11
CA PRO A 187 14.63 2.79 20.86
C PRO A 187 14.86 1.36 21.36
N PHE A 188 16.08 0.89 21.17
CA PHE A 188 16.47 -0.43 21.63
C PHE A 188 16.52 -0.47 23.17
N SER A 189 15.97 -1.54 23.75
CA SER A 189 16.06 -1.83 25.18
C SER A 189 16.66 -3.21 25.40
N ARG A 190 17.70 -3.30 26.25
CA ARG A 190 18.19 -4.57 26.80
C ARG A 190 17.38 -5.04 28.01
N LYS A 191 16.61 -4.15 28.63
CA LYS A 191 15.72 -4.48 29.75
C LYS A 191 14.45 -5.13 29.19
N HIS A 192 14.15 -6.33 29.66
CA HIS A 192 12.90 -7.03 29.38
C HIS A 192 12.23 -7.43 30.69
N GLN A 193 10.92 -7.66 30.65
CA GLN A 193 10.18 -8.26 31.76
C GLN A 193 9.85 -9.73 31.41
N ASN A 194 9.27 -10.46 32.36
CA ASN A 194 8.89 -11.86 32.16
C ASN A 194 7.52 -11.99 31.47
N TYR A 195 7.40 -11.49 30.24
CA TYR A 195 6.21 -11.63 29.41
C TYR A 195 6.56 -11.88 27.93
N LEU A 196 5.60 -12.44 27.19
CA LEU A 196 5.61 -12.51 25.74
C LEU A 196 4.63 -11.48 25.16
N ALA A 197 5.03 -10.80 24.08
CA ALA A 197 4.16 -9.87 23.36
C ALA A 197 3.87 -10.41 21.96
N TRP A 198 2.60 -10.36 21.59
CA TRP A 198 2.13 -10.61 20.24
C TRP A 198 1.42 -9.36 19.72
N LEU A 199 1.73 -8.95 18.50
CA LEU A 199 1.11 -7.78 17.87
C LEU A 199 0.74 -8.10 16.43
N GLY A 200 -0.56 -8.09 16.15
CA GLY A 200 -1.10 -8.35 14.83
C GLY A 200 -2.61 -8.16 14.78
N ARG A 201 -3.20 -8.24 13.58
CA ARG A 201 -4.66 -8.33 13.46
C ARG A 201 -5.14 -9.66 14.01
N ILE A 202 -6.24 -9.66 14.75
CA ILE A 202 -6.91 -10.90 15.19
C ILE A 202 -7.59 -11.53 13.98
N THR A 203 -6.86 -12.41 13.30
CA THR A 203 -7.31 -13.20 12.16
C THR A 203 -6.57 -14.52 12.18
N GLU A 204 -7.17 -15.59 11.69
CA GLU A 204 -6.59 -16.93 11.62
C GLU A 204 -5.16 -16.92 11.04
N LYS A 205 -4.95 -16.22 9.93
CA LYS A 205 -3.64 -16.06 9.26
C LYS A 205 -2.52 -15.44 10.10
N LYS A 206 -2.85 -14.85 11.26
CA LYS A 206 -1.88 -14.19 12.15
C LYS A 206 -1.44 -15.08 13.33
N GLY A 207 -2.02 -16.27 13.44
CA GLY A 207 -1.51 -17.33 14.32
C GLY A 207 -1.57 -17.01 15.81
N ILE A 208 -2.61 -16.27 16.26
CA ILE A 208 -2.74 -15.89 17.67
C ILE A 208 -2.99 -17.12 18.56
N VAL A 209 -3.70 -18.13 18.05
CA VAL A 209 -3.97 -19.37 18.78
C VAL A 209 -2.66 -20.12 19.04
N GLU A 210 -1.78 -20.19 18.04
CA GLU A 210 -0.44 -20.77 18.15
C GLU A 210 0.43 -19.96 19.12
N ALA A 211 0.36 -18.63 19.06
CA ALA A 211 1.07 -17.76 20.00
C ALA A 211 0.63 -17.97 21.46
N ILE A 212 -0.66 -18.29 21.70
CA ILE A 212 -1.16 -18.63 23.04
C ILE A 212 -0.68 -20.02 23.46
N LYS A 213 -0.69 -21.02 22.57
CA LYS A 213 -0.27 -22.39 22.88
C LYS A 213 1.18 -22.52 23.35
N VAL A 214 2.07 -21.60 22.93
CA VAL A 214 3.47 -21.60 23.39
C VAL A 214 3.65 -20.99 24.78
N VAL A 215 2.64 -20.28 25.30
CA VAL A 215 2.62 -19.81 26.68
C VAL A 215 2.33 -21.04 27.54
N LYS A 216 3.37 -21.56 28.20
CA LYS A 216 3.19 -22.51 29.30
C LYS A 216 2.52 -21.76 30.45
N ILE A 217 1.37 -22.26 30.89
CA ILE A 217 0.74 -21.88 32.16
C ILE A 217 1.60 -22.43 33.30
#